data_AF-A0A016X2Y7-F1
#
_entry.id   AF-A0A016X2Y7-F1
#
_cell.length_a   1.000
_cell.length_b   1.000
_cell.length_c   1.000
_cell.angle_alpha   90.00
_cell.angle_beta   90.00
_cell.angle_gamma   90.00
#
_symmetry.space_group_name_H-M   'P 1'
#
loop_
_entity.id
_entity.type
_entity.pdbx_description
1 polymer ?
#
loop_
_entity_poly.entity_id
_entity_poly.type
_entity_poly.pdbx_seq_one_letter_code
_entity_poly.pdbx_strand_id
1 'polypeptide(L)'
;MLQAQPKDDTWAFQKIGTAFPPNPVKVLGEQNMYVALWYKHGKPIHGRSWNNGGVVECSFPYKKAELCTAQQLEGNIQVLQYTGDHNSQGFWYEWIKYKDRLEKTEGRTLLHCGDSFPILWKDRPEGALLGYVDNKTEIALFSCDGKVYERKGPELNEMYIIMRNTVGGPPFCECENCAKAAPPAPAPPPEPAPLLELQPTPHTVSVGTTKKLKLCKCFTQGRKKLPPR
;
A
#
# COMPACT_ATOMS: atom_id res chain seq x y z
N MET A 1 -14.65 26.95 16.83
CA MET A 1 -14.80 26.78 15.36
C MET A 1 -15.44 25.42 15.14
N LEU A 2 -16.62 25.32 14.52
CA LEU A 2 -17.16 24.01 14.12
C LEU A 2 -16.18 23.41 13.10
N GLN A 3 -15.59 22.24 13.37
CA GLN A 3 -14.90 21.49 12.33
C GLN A 3 -15.92 21.11 11.26
N ALA A 4 -15.63 21.42 10.00
CA ALA A 4 -16.42 20.94 8.88
C ALA A 4 -16.38 19.41 8.86
N GLN A 5 -17.51 18.78 8.51
CA GLN A 5 -17.58 17.32 8.40
C GLN A 5 -16.57 16.81 7.35
N PRO A 6 -15.85 15.70 7.62
CA PRO A 6 -14.95 15.10 6.64
C PRO A 6 -15.67 14.76 5.35
N LYS A 7 -15.04 15.05 4.20
CA LYS A 7 -15.56 14.69 2.87
C LYS A 7 -15.58 13.18 2.67
N ASP A 8 -16.37 12.71 1.71
CA ASP A 8 -16.38 11.30 1.31
C ASP A 8 -15.14 10.91 0.51
N ASP A 9 -14.84 9.61 0.50
CA ASP A 9 -13.77 9.02 -0.28
C ASP A 9 -14.02 9.21 -1.78
N THR A 10 -13.00 9.67 -2.51
CA THR A 10 -13.11 9.92 -3.95
C THR A 10 -12.58 8.73 -4.75
N TRP A 11 -13.46 8.12 -5.54
CA TRP A 11 -13.15 6.98 -6.42
C TRP A 11 -13.23 7.41 -7.88
N ALA A 12 -12.08 7.64 -8.52
CA ALA A 12 -12.03 8.01 -9.94
C ALA A 12 -12.38 6.83 -10.83
N PHE A 13 -13.35 7.01 -11.73
CA PHE A 13 -13.58 6.08 -12.83
C PHE A 13 -12.33 5.96 -13.70
N GLN A 14 -11.90 4.74 -13.92
CA GLN A 14 -10.67 4.42 -14.66
C GLN A 14 -10.96 3.36 -15.71
N LYS A 15 -10.74 3.74 -16.97
CA LYS A 15 -10.71 2.79 -18.08
C LYS A 15 -9.40 2.00 -18.03
N ILE A 16 -9.47 0.68 -18.10
CA ILE A 16 -8.26 -0.16 -18.11
C ILE A 16 -7.49 0.09 -19.41
N GLY A 17 -6.15 0.18 -19.32
CA GLY A 17 -5.29 0.48 -20.47
C GLY A 17 -5.17 1.96 -20.83
N THR A 18 -5.66 2.88 -19.99
CA THR A 18 -5.37 4.33 -20.10
C THR A 18 -4.52 4.81 -18.93
N ALA A 19 -4.01 6.05 -18.97
CA ALA A 19 -3.21 6.61 -17.88
C ALA A 19 -3.98 6.66 -16.54
N PHE A 20 -3.25 6.63 -15.43
CA PHE A 20 -3.81 6.80 -14.08
C PHE A 20 -4.51 8.16 -13.93
N PRO A 21 -5.53 8.25 -13.06
CA PRO A 21 -6.10 9.53 -12.70
C PRO A 21 -5.12 10.29 -11.78
N PRO A 22 -5.29 11.61 -11.57
CA PRO A 22 -4.40 12.36 -10.71
C PRO A 22 -4.48 11.89 -9.24
N ASN A 23 -3.38 12.03 -8.51
CA ASN A 23 -3.27 11.73 -7.07
C ASN A 23 -3.84 10.35 -6.64
N PRO A 24 -3.48 9.24 -7.32
CA PRO A 24 -3.95 7.91 -6.93
C PRO A 24 -3.28 7.50 -5.61
N VAL A 25 -4.05 6.89 -4.72
CA VAL A 25 -3.53 6.45 -3.41
C VAL A 25 -2.66 5.22 -3.60
N LYS A 26 -1.36 5.37 -3.30
CA LYS A 26 -0.39 4.28 -3.29
C LYS A 26 -0.59 3.36 -2.09
N VAL A 27 -0.27 2.09 -2.31
CA VAL A 27 -0.18 1.10 -1.24
C VAL A 27 1.06 1.37 -0.39
N LEU A 28 0.93 1.23 0.94
CA LEU A 28 2.00 1.49 1.90
C LEU A 28 3.29 0.73 1.53
N GLY A 29 4.37 1.47 1.30
CA GLY A 29 5.70 0.91 1.02
C GLY A 29 5.89 0.38 -0.40
N GLU A 30 4.87 0.44 -1.25
CA GLU A 30 4.92 -0.07 -2.61
C GLU A 30 5.17 1.03 -3.65
N GLN A 31 6.14 0.78 -4.55
CA GLN A 31 6.54 1.78 -5.55
C GLN A 31 5.49 1.94 -6.67
N ASN A 32 4.83 0.84 -7.04
CA ASN A 32 3.97 0.74 -8.22
C ASN A 32 2.70 -0.08 -7.95
N MET A 33 2.04 0.17 -6.82
CA MET A 33 0.77 -0.47 -6.47
C MET A 33 -0.18 0.57 -5.89
N TYR A 34 -1.43 0.57 -6.37
CA TYR A 34 -2.45 1.55 -6.02
C TYR A 34 -3.77 0.86 -5.67
N VAL A 35 -4.53 1.47 -4.77
CA VAL A 35 -5.82 0.93 -4.30
C VAL A 35 -6.87 1.06 -5.40
N ALA A 36 -7.49 -0.06 -5.76
CA ALA A 36 -8.50 -0.11 -6.80
C ALA A 36 -9.79 -0.76 -6.30
N LEU A 37 -10.89 -0.42 -6.95
CA LEU A 37 -12.24 -0.90 -6.66
C LEU A 37 -12.92 -1.33 -7.96
N TRP A 38 -13.63 -2.44 -7.92
CA TRP A 38 -14.44 -2.93 -9.03
C TRP A 38 -15.79 -3.38 -8.51
N TYR A 39 -16.82 -3.31 -9.35
CA TYR A 39 -18.17 -3.75 -9.01
C TYR A 39 -18.59 -4.91 -9.89
N LYS A 40 -19.14 -5.96 -9.26
CA LYS A 40 -19.77 -7.07 -9.96
C LYS A 40 -21.17 -7.29 -9.41
N HIS A 41 -22.18 -7.10 -10.26
CA HIS A 41 -23.60 -7.21 -9.88
C HIS A 41 -23.95 -6.36 -8.64
N GLY A 42 -23.46 -5.12 -8.60
CA GLY A 42 -23.68 -4.19 -7.49
C GLY A 42 -22.85 -4.46 -6.23
N LYS A 43 -22.01 -5.51 -6.22
CA LYS A 43 -21.11 -5.79 -5.09
C LYS A 43 -19.72 -5.17 -5.30
N PRO A 44 -19.24 -4.32 -4.38
CA PRO A 44 -17.89 -3.77 -4.42
C PRO A 44 -16.84 -4.83 -4.06
N ILE A 45 -15.73 -4.83 -4.79
CA ILE A 45 -14.59 -5.72 -4.60
C ILE A 45 -13.33 -4.86 -4.72
N HIS A 46 -12.60 -4.69 -3.63
CA HIS A 46 -11.29 -4.05 -3.69
C HIS A 46 -10.25 -4.99 -4.31
N GLY A 47 -9.27 -4.39 -4.95
CA GLY A 47 -8.13 -5.05 -5.55
C GLY A 47 -6.99 -4.07 -5.72
N ARG A 48 -6.10 -4.34 -6.65
CA ARG A 48 -4.95 -3.48 -6.91
C ARG A 48 -4.87 -3.07 -8.37
N SER A 49 -4.23 -1.93 -8.58
CA SER A 49 -3.78 -1.48 -9.89
C SER A 49 -2.30 -1.13 -9.88
N TRP A 50 -1.67 -1.14 -11.04
CA TRP A 50 -0.27 -0.76 -11.23
C TRP A 50 -0.05 -0.10 -12.59
N ASN A 51 1.05 0.62 -12.73
CA ASN A 51 1.46 1.21 -14.00
C ASN A 51 2.29 0.21 -14.79
N ASN A 52 1.87 -0.09 -16.02
CA ASN A 52 2.68 -0.78 -17.00
C ASN A 52 2.74 0.06 -18.28
N GLY A 53 3.91 0.56 -18.67
CA GLY A 53 4.06 1.35 -19.89
C GLY A 53 3.24 2.64 -19.93
N GLY A 54 2.95 3.25 -18.79
CA GLY A 54 2.18 4.49 -18.69
C GLY A 54 0.66 4.30 -18.56
N VAL A 55 0.17 3.06 -18.57
CA VAL A 55 -1.26 2.75 -18.48
C VAL A 55 -1.60 1.91 -17.26
N VAL A 56 -2.87 1.96 -16.85
CA VAL A 56 -3.43 1.18 -15.75
C VAL A 56 -3.61 -0.28 -16.17
N GLU A 57 -2.96 -1.16 -15.43
CA GLU A 57 -3.33 -2.57 -15.30
C GLU A 57 -3.84 -2.83 -13.88
N CYS A 58 -4.53 -3.94 -13.69
CA CYS A 58 -5.19 -4.25 -12.43
C CYS A 58 -5.41 -5.74 -12.23
N SER A 59 -5.72 -6.11 -10.98
CA SER A 59 -6.03 -7.48 -10.59
C SER A 59 -7.05 -7.48 -9.46
N PHE A 60 -8.11 -8.25 -9.63
CA PHE A 60 -9.18 -8.44 -8.65
C PHE A 60 -9.44 -9.93 -8.40
N PRO A 61 -9.60 -10.35 -7.14
CA PRO A 61 -10.05 -11.69 -6.82
C PRO A 61 -11.58 -11.78 -7.00
N TYR A 62 -12.05 -12.73 -7.81
CA TYR A 62 -13.46 -13.04 -7.94
C TYR A 62 -13.70 -14.54 -7.93
N LYS A 63 -14.41 -15.01 -6.89
CA LYS A 63 -14.57 -16.44 -6.60
C LYS A 63 -13.18 -17.10 -6.48
N LYS A 64 -12.82 -17.99 -7.40
CA LYS A 64 -11.54 -18.72 -7.41
C LYS A 64 -10.60 -18.27 -8.54
N ALA A 65 -10.93 -17.18 -9.23
CA ALA A 65 -10.17 -16.68 -10.37
C ALA A 65 -9.66 -15.26 -10.11
N GLU A 66 -8.44 -15.00 -10.59
CA GLU A 66 -7.93 -13.66 -10.76
C GLU A 66 -8.48 -13.07 -12.08
N LEU A 67 -9.04 -11.86 -12.00
CA LEU A 67 -9.53 -11.10 -13.14
C LEU A 67 -8.64 -9.87 -13.34
N CYS A 68 -8.07 -9.74 -14.54
CA CYS A 68 -7.11 -8.66 -14.87
C CYS A 68 -7.47 -7.89 -16.13
N THR A 69 -8.25 -8.47 -17.04
CA THR A 69 -8.50 -7.86 -18.36
C THR A 69 -9.74 -6.98 -18.36
N ALA A 70 -9.76 -5.98 -19.24
CA ALA A 70 -10.92 -5.14 -19.46
C ALA A 70 -12.18 -5.95 -19.80
N GLN A 71 -12.04 -7.05 -20.54
CA GLN A 71 -13.17 -7.93 -20.87
C GLN A 71 -13.72 -8.66 -19.64
N GLN A 72 -12.85 -9.16 -18.75
CA GLN A 72 -13.26 -9.82 -17.51
C GLN A 72 -13.92 -8.86 -16.52
N LEU A 73 -13.46 -7.60 -16.51
CA LEU A 73 -13.85 -6.57 -15.56
C LEU A 73 -14.91 -5.60 -16.11
N GLU A 74 -15.54 -5.91 -17.24
CA GLU A 74 -16.60 -5.10 -17.85
C GLU A 74 -16.16 -3.66 -18.19
N GLY A 75 -14.88 -3.50 -18.51
CA GLY A 75 -14.29 -2.32 -19.15
C GLY A 75 -13.71 -1.27 -18.20
N ASN A 76 -14.24 -1.10 -16.99
CA ASN A 76 -13.83 -0.03 -16.09
C ASN A 76 -13.67 -0.51 -14.65
N ILE A 77 -12.75 0.13 -13.95
CA ILE A 77 -12.55 0.03 -12.50
C ILE A 77 -12.62 1.43 -11.90
N GLN A 78 -12.43 1.54 -10.60
CA GLN A 78 -12.15 2.80 -9.94
C GLN A 78 -10.81 2.75 -9.22
N VAL A 79 -10.13 3.89 -9.13
CA VAL A 79 -8.89 4.05 -8.37
C VAL A 79 -9.13 5.08 -7.27
N LEU A 80 -8.71 4.77 -6.04
CA LEU A 80 -8.85 5.68 -4.91
C LEU A 80 -8.00 6.92 -5.15
N GLN A 81 -8.57 8.10 -4.93
CA GLN A 81 -7.88 9.38 -5.06
C GLN A 81 -7.83 10.11 -3.72
N TYR A 82 -6.76 10.87 -3.53
CA TYR A 82 -6.64 11.80 -2.43
C TYR A 82 -6.07 13.12 -2.93
N THR A 83 -6.94 14.09 -3.21
CA THR A 83 -6.55 15.42 -3.72
C THR A 83 -6.68 16.46 -2.62
N GLY A 84 -5.60 17.18 -2.33
CA GLY A 84 -5.55 18.13 -1.21
C GLY A 84 -4.88 17.51 0.02
N ASP A 85 -5.35 17.89 1.20
CA ASP A 85 -4.77 17.54 2.49
C ASP A 85 -5.85 17.37 3.59
N HIS A 86 -5.42 17.02 4.80
CA HIS A 86 -6.35 16.78 5.91
C HIS A 86 -7.17 18.03 6.29
N ASN A 87 -6.67 19.23 6.00
CA ASN A 87 -7.40 20.48 6.25
C ASN A 87 -8.56 20.68 5.26
N SER A 88 -8.33 20.36 3.99
CA SER A 88 -9.31 20.53 2.91
C SER A 88 -10.25 19.33 2.73
N GLN A 89 -9.83 18.13 3.18
CA GLN A 89 -10.61 16.90 3.15
C GLN A 89 -11.28 16.57 4.50
N GLY A 90 -10.75 17.07 5.61
CA GLY A 90 -11.20 16.74 6.96
C GLY A 90 -10.74 15.35 7.46
N PHE A 91 -9.91 14.66 6.68
CA PHE A 91 -9.29 13.39 7.05
C PHE A 91 -8.03 13.14 6.22
N TRP A 92 -7.19 12.19 6.62
CA TRP A 92 -6.12 11.61 5.80
C TRP A 92 -6.13 10.08 5.90
N TYR A 93 -5.56 9.39 4.91
CA TYR A 93 -5.49 7.92 4.91
C TYR A 93 -4.32 7.41 5.74
N GLU A 94 -4.64 6.65 6.78
CA GLU A 94 -3.68 6.00 7.67
C GLU A 94 -3.74 4.48 7.46
N TRP A 95 -2.58 3.87 7.20
CA TRP A 95 -2.47 2.41 7.18
C TRP A 95 -2.19 1.91 8.59
N ILE A 96 -3.10 1.11 9.15
CA ILE A 96 -2.93 0.47 10.46
C ILE A 96 -2.97 -1.05 10.33
N LYS A 97 -2.44 -1.75 11.32
CA LYS A 97 -2.59 -3.21 11.39
C LYS A 97 -4.05 -3.59 11.60
N TYR A 98 -4.50 -4.66 10.96
CA TYR A 98 -5.87 -5.15 11.05
C TYR A 98 -6.32 -5.36 12.49
N LYS A 99 -5.45 -5.91 13.35
CA LYS A 99 -5.77 -6.16 14.76
C LYS A 99 -6.08 -4.88 15.55
N ASP A 100 -5.48 -3.75 15.16
CA ASP A 100 -5.62 -2.47 15.85
C ASP A 100 -6.97 -1.78 15.51
N ARG A 101 -7.76 -2.32 14.56
CA ARG A 101 -8.99 -1.67 14.03
C ARG A 101 -10.09 -1.45 15.07
N LEU A 102 -10.07 -2.21 16.16
CA LEU A 102 -11.04 -2.11 17.26
C LEU A 102 -10.55 -1.19 18.39
N GLU A 103 -9.24 -1.11 18.59
CA GLU A 103 -8.61 -0.33 19.66
C GLU A 103 -8.35 1.11 19.23
N LYS A 104 -8.00 1.33 17.96
CA LYS A 104 -7.73 2.65 17.38
C LYS A 104 -8.95 3.18 16.63
N THR A 105 -10.08 3.32 17.33
CA THR A 105 -11.34 3.82 16.74
C THR A 105 -11.56 5.31 16.96
N GLU A 106 -10.97 5.90 18.01
CA GLU A 106 -11.13 7.33 18.28
C GLU A 106 -10.54 8.16 17.11
N GLY A 107 -11.39 8.99 16.53
CA GLY A 107 -11.04 9.84 15.38
C GLY A 107 -10.78 9.08 14.08
N ARG A 108 -11.07 7.78 14.01
CA ARG A 108 -10.78 6.93 12.84
C ARG A 108 -12.02 6.20 12.35
N THR A 109 -12.24 6.23 11.05
CA THR A 109 -13.31 5.45 10.41
C THR A 109 -12.70 4.54 9.34
N LEU A 110 -13.15 3.28 9.27
CA LEU A 110 -12.67 2.34 8.27
C LEU A 110 -12.97 2.85 6.85
N LEU A 111 -11.98 2.77 5.94
CA LEU A 111 -12.26 2.92 4.51
C LEU A 111 -12.95 1.66 4.02
N HIS A 112 -14.21 1.76 3.57
CA HIS A 112 -14.94 0.64 3.01
C HIS A 112 -15.90 1.10 1.91
N CYS A 113 -16.33 0.15 1.08
CA CYS A 113 -17.44 0.29 0.15
C CYS A 113 -18.34 -0.92 0.36
N GLY A 114 -19.56 -0.72 0.83
CA GLY A 114 -20.42 -1.82 1.28
C GLY A 114 -19.70 -2.69 2.31
N ASP A 115 -19.68 -4.01 2.08
CA ASP A 115 -18.97 -4.98 2.93
C ASP A 115 -17.49 -5.17 2.54
N SER A 116 -16.95 -4.44 1.56
CA SER A 116 -15.57 -4.62 1.10
C SER A 116 -14.67 -3.52 1.65
N PHE A 117 -13.51 -3.87 2.19
CA PHE A 117 -12.44 -2.92 2.52
C PHE A 117 -11.06 -3.45 2.11
N PRO A 118 -10.12 -2.56 1.72
CA PRO A 118 -8.81 -2.97 1.25
C PRO A 118 -7.94 -3.51 2.40
N ILE A 119 -7.18 -4.56 2.11
CA ILE A 119 -6.20 -5.15 3.03
C ILE A 119 -4.90 -5.50 2.30
N LEU A 120 -3.79 -5.14 2.92
CA LEU A 120 -2.43 -5.31 2.41
C LEU A 120 -1.70 -6.39 3.20
N TRP A 121 -1.39 -7.49 2.52
CA TRP A 121 -0.45 -8.47 3.03
C TRP A 121 0.98 -8.02 2.69
N LYS A 122 1.50 -7.11 3.52
CA LYS A 122 2.79 -6.43 3.29
C LYS A 122 3.98 -7.38 3.32
N ASP A 123 4.09 -8.16 4.39
CA ASP A 123 5.26 -9.03 4.64
C ASP A 123 5.12 -10.42 3.98
N ARG A 124 4.41 -10.48 2.85
CA ARG A 124 4.27 -11.71 2.07
C ARG A 124 5.63 -12.10 1.46
N PRO A 125 6.11 -13.36 1.59
CA PRO A 125 7.43 -13.76 1.13
C PRO A 125 7.71 -13.52 -0.36
N GLU A 126 6.70 -13.65 -1.22
CA GLU A 126 6.84 -13.45 -2.66
C GLU A 126 6.62 -11.98 -3.10
N GLY A 127 6.49 -11.06 -2.14
CA GLY A 127 6.20 -9.65 -2.35
C GLY A 127 4.79 -9.30 -1.90
N ALA A 128 4.64 -8.05 -1.45
CA ALA A 128 3.40 -7.54 -0.89
C ALA A 128 2.23 -7.69 -1.87
N LEU A 129 1.04 -7.89 -1.33
CA LEU A 129 -0.15 -8.09 -2.13
C LEU A 129 -1.34 -7.38 -1.50
N LEU A 130 -1.98 -6.50 -2.28
CA LEU A 130 -3.22 -5.85 -1.89
C LEU A 130 -4.42 -6.65 -2.41
N GLY A 131 -5.40 -6.86 -1.54
CA GLY A 131 -6.68 -7.49 -1.79
C GLY A 131 -7.79 -6.81 -0.99
N TYR A 132 -8.81 -7.57 -0.60
CA TYR A 132 -9.92 -7.05 0.19
C TYR A 132 -10.38 -8.02 1.26
N VAL A 133 -11.01 -7.52 2.32
CA VAL A 133 -11.78 -8.31 3.29
C VAL A 133 -13.27 -8.11 3.02
N ASP A 134 -14.02 -9.21 3.04
CA ASP A 134 -15.48 -9.17 3.14
C ASP A 134 -15.89 -9.08 4.63
N ASN A 135 -16.45 -7.95 5.03
CA ASN A 135 -16.83 -7.62 6.39
C ASN A 135 -17.92 -8.54 6.97
N LYS A 136 -18.65 -9.29 6.15
CA LYS A 136 -19.65 -10.28 6.62
C LYS A 136 -19.01 -11.61 6.99
N THR A 137 -17.96 -12.00 6.26
CA THR A 137 -17.31 -13.32 6.44
C THR A 137 -15.97 -13.23 7.17
N GLU A 138 -15.41 -12.03 7.28
CA GLU A 138 -14.06 -11.75 7.77
C GLU A 138 -12.97 -12.55 7.03
N ILE A 139 -13.23 -12.81 5.74
CA ILE A 139 -12.29 -13.48 4.84
C ILE A 139 -11.61 -12.43 3.96
N ALA A 140 -10.29 -12.45 3.95
CA ALA A 140 -9.45 -11.69 3.02
C ALA A 140 -9.18 -12.51 1.76
N LEU A 141 -9.38 -11.89 0.59
CA LEU A 141 -9.06 -12.47 -0.70
C LEU A 141 -8.02 -11.62 -1.43
N PHE A 142 -7.03 -12.30 -1.99
CA PHE A 142 -5.96 -11.70 -2.78
C PHE A 142 -5.82 -12.43 -4.11
N SER A 143 -5.57 -11.73 -5.21
CA SER A 143 -5.40 -12.34 -6.53
C SER A 143 -3.95 -12.23 -7.02
N CYS A 144 -3.34 -13.31 -7.51
CA CYS A 144 -2.03 -13.28 -8.16
C CYS A 144 -1.84 -14.57 -8.96
N ASP A 145 -1.12 -14.49 -10.09
CA ASP A 145 -0.73 -15.63 -10.93
C ASP A 145 -1.90 -16.55 -11.34
N GLY A 146 -3.03 -15.94 -11.71
CA GLY A 146 -4.26 -16.61 -12.13
C GLY A 146 -5.08 -17.21 -10.97
N LYS A 147 -4.65 -17.02 -9.72
CA LYS A 147 -5.23 -17.66 -8.52
C LYS A 147 -5.75 -16.64 -7.53
N VAL A 148 -6.64 -17.11 -6.66
CA VAL A 148 -7.10 -16.39 -5.46
C VAL A 148 -6.54 -17.06 -4.22
N TYR A 149 -5.95 -16.28 -3.33
CA TYR A 149 -5.45 -16.67 -2.02
C TYR A 149 -6.44 -16.19 -0.97
N GLU A 150 -6.94 -17.13 -0.17
CA GLU A 150 -7.84 -16.86 0.95
C GLU A 150 -7.05 -16.78 2.25
N ARG A 151 -7.34 -15.78 3.08
CA ARG A 151 -6.80 -15.64 4.44
C ARG A 151 -7.91 -15.26 5.42
N LYS A 152 -7.88 -15.75 6.66
CA LYS A 152 -8.91 -15.51 7.68
C LYS A 152 -8.39 -15.66 9.11
N GLY A 153 -9.10 -15.05 10.05
CA GLY A 153 -8.77 -15.16 11.47
C GLY A 153 -7.43 -14.51 11.82
N PRO A 154 -6.62 -15.09 12.74
CA PRO A 154 -5.44 -14.43 13.30
C PRO A 154 -4.35 -14.05 12.30
N GLU A 155 -4.27 -14.70 11.13
CA GLU A 155 -3.26 -14.37 10.12
C GLU A 155 -3.48 -12.99 9.49
N LEU A 156 -4.68 -12.42 9.62
CA LEU A 156 -4.97 -11.06 9.17
C LEU A 156 -4.34 -9.99 10.08
N ASN A 157 -4.04 -10.32 11.33
CA ASN A 157 -3.69 -9.35 12.38
C ASN A 157 -2.51 -8.44 12.04
N GLU A 158 -1.52 -8.97 11.34
CA GLU A 158 -0.31 -8.24 10.94
C GLU A 158 -0.41 -7.62 9.53
N MET A 159 -1.51 -7.86 8.82
CA MET A 159 -1.82 -7.18 7.57
C MET A 159 -2.31 -5.76 7.82
N TYR A 160 -2.23 -4.89 6.82
CA TYR A 160 -2.59 -3.48 6.97
C TYR A 160 -3.90 -3.16 6.27
N ILE A 161 -4.72 -2.33 6.90
CA ILE A 161 -5.96 -1.77 6.32
C ILE A 161 -5.87 -0.25 6.31
N ILE A 162 -6.76 0.40 5.57
CA ILE A 162 -6.83 1.87 5.52
C ILE A 162 -7.93 2.36 6.46
N MET A 163 -7.57 3.30 7.33
CA MET A 163 -8.49 4.12 8.11
C MET A 163 -8.45 5.56 7.59
N ARG A 164 -9.60 6.23 7.60
CA ARG A 164 -9.68 7.69 7.51
C ARG A 164 -9.43 8.25 8.90
N ASN A 165 -8.31 8.92 9.10
CA ASN A 165 -7.98 9.59 10.36
C ASN A 165 -8.40 11.07 10.27
N THR A 166 -9.28 11.48 11.17
CA THR A 166 -9.89 12.82 11.23
C THR A 166 -9.24 13.72 12.29
N VAL A 167 -8.22 13.22 12.99
CA VAL A 167 -7.55 13.91 14.08
C VAL A 167 -6.13 14.31 13.64
N GLY A 168 -5.85 15.60 13.71
CA GLY A 168 -4.55 16.16 13.30
C GLY A 168 -4.24 15.91 11.83
N GLY A 169 -2.94 15.91 11.50
CA GLY A 169 -2.43 15.61 10.17
C GLY A 169 -1.57 14.35 10.12
N PRO A 170 -1.19 13.89 8.92
CA PRO A 170 -0.29 12.77 8.75
C PRO A 170 1.08 13.04 9.39
N PRO A 171 1.83 11.98 9.76
CA PRO A 171 3.23 12.13 10.15
C PRO A 171 3.98 12.92 9.09
N PHE A 172 4.80 13.89 9.52
CA PHE A 172 5.59 14.77 8.64
C PHE A 172 4.78 15.78 7.81
N CYS A 173 3.53 16.07 8.19
CA CYS A 173 2.82 17.19 7.57
C CYS A 173 3.46 18.53 7.96
N GLU A 174 3.71 19.38 6.96
CA GLU A 174 4.35 20.69 7.13
C GLU A 174 3.36 21.87 7.04
N CYS A 175 2.05 21.61 7.08
CA CYS A 175 1.04 22.67 7.03
C CYS A 175 1.01 23.50 8.32
N GLU A 176 0.44 24.69 8.24
CA GLU A 176 0.37 25.64 9.37
C GLU A 176 -0.44 25.12 10.57
N ASN A 177 -1.39 24.21 10.33
CA ASN A 177 -2.27 23.64 11.35
C ASN A 177 -1.62 22.45 12.09
N CYS A 178 -0.54 21.87 11.55
CA CYS A 178 0.18 20.79 12.21
C CYS A 178 1.31 21.33 13.08
N ALA A 179 1.46 20.75 14.27
CA ALA A 179 2.60 21.05 15.12
C ALA A 179 3.89 20.68 14.36
N LYS A 180 4.77 21.67 14.16
CA LYS A 180 6.09 21.42 13.57
C LYS A 180 6.87 20.51 14.51
N ALA A 181 7.48 19.46 13.97
CA ALA A 181 8.35 18.60 14.76
C ALA A 181 9.43 19.48 15.42
N ALA A 182 9.62 19.33 16.73
CA ALA A 182 10.71 20.01 17.41
C ALA A 182 12.03 19.61 16.71
N PRO A 183 12.95 20.56 16.47
CA PRO A 183 14.24 20.21 15.90
C PRO A 183 14.89 19.12 16.76
N PRO A 184 15.56 18.12 16.14
CA PRO A 184 16.25 17.08 16.89
C PRO A 184 17.20 17.74 17.89
N ALA A 185 17.17 17.27 19.14
CA ALA A 185 18.08 17.76 20.16
C ALA A 185 19.53 17.69 19.64
N PRO A 186 20.37 18.70 19.91
CA PRO A 186 21.78 18.67 19.50
C PRO A 186 22.41 17.36 19.98
N ALA A 187 23.08 16.64 19.08
CA ALA A 187 23.74 15.39 19.43
C ALA A 187 24.68 15.62 20.63
N PRO A 188 24.69 14.71 21.62
CA PRO A 188 25.67 14.79 22.69
C PRO A 188 27.08 14.82 22.09
N PRO A 189 28.01 15.61 22.65
CA PRO A 189 29.37 15.68 22.15
C PRO A 189 29.97 14.26 22.11
N PRO A 190 30.77 13.94 21.08
CA PRO A 190 31.39 12.62 20.96
C PRO A 190 32.15 12.32 22.25
N GLU A 191 31.85 11.18 22.86
CA GLU A 191 32.59 10.67 24.01
C GLU A 191 34.08 10.62 23.65
N PRO A 192 34.99 11.11 24.52
CA PRO A 192 36.41 11.04 24.25
C PRO A 192 36.80 9.58 24.02
N ALA A 193 37.41 9.32 22.85
CA ALA A 193 37.80 7.98 22.46
C ALA A 193 38.64 7.32 23.57
N PRO A 194 38.34 6.07 23.96
CA PRO A 194 39.20 5.36 24.89
C PRO A 194 40.60 5.26 24.31
N LEU A 195 41.61 5.58 25.13
CA LEU A 195 43.02 5.41 24.80
C LEU A 195 43.27 3.94 24.43
N LEU A 196 43.42 3.68 23.13
CA LEU A 196 43.85 2.39 22.61
C LEU A 196 45.32 2.19 23.00
N GLU A 197 45.56 1.36 24.02
CA GLU A 197 46.89 0.76 24.21
C GLU A 197 47.22 -0.08 22.98
N LEU A 198 48.33 0.28 22.32
CA LEU A 198 48.89 -0.42 21.17
C LEU A 198 49.33 -1.82 21.60
N GLN A 199 48.52 -2.84 21.32
CA GLN A 199 48.98 -4.22 21.27
C GLN A 199 49.29 -4.62 19.81
N PRO A 200 50.45 -5.23 19.54
CA PRO A 200 50.82 -5.66 18.19
C PRO A 200 49.96 -6.84 17.72
N THR A 201 49.28 -6.67 16.60
CA THR A 201 48.50 -7.71 15.92
C THR A 201 49.39 -8.63 15.08
N PRO A 202 49.22 -9.97 15.13
CA PRO A 202 49.63 -10.83 14.04
C PRO A 202 48.55 -10.90 12.96
N HIS A 203 48.98 -10.76 11.71
CA HIS A 203 48.14 -10.86 10.52
C HIS A 203 47.70 -12.31 10.26
N THR A 204 46.40 -12.53 10.10
CA THR A 204 45.88 -13.70 9.39
C THR A 204 44.74 -13.27 8.46
N VAL A 205 44.96 -13.46 7.16
CA VAL A 205 43.99 -13.23 6.08
C VAL A 205 43.03 -14.42 6.02
N SER A 206 41.72 -14.15 5.91
CA SER A 206 40.74 -15.18 5.52
C SER A 206 39.71 -14.61 4.54
N VAL A 207 39.47 -15.38 3.48
CA VAL A 207 38.66 -15.05 2.30
C VAL A 207 37.30 -15.77 2.36
N GLY A 208 36.25 -15.11 1.87
CA GLY A 208 34.99 -15.73 1.42
C GLY A 208 33.77 -15.31 2.26
N THR A 209 32.56 -15.11 1.73
CA THR A 209 31.96 -15.43 0.44
C THR A 209 30.70 -14.56 0.24
N THR A 210 30.47 -14.06 -0.97
CA THR A 210 29.28 -13.30 -1.36
C THR A 210 28.03 -14.19 -1.42
N LYS A 211 26.99 -13.90 -0.63
CA LYS A 211 25.67 -14.51 -0.79
C LYS A 211 24.93 -13.86 -1.96
N LYS A 212 24.65 -14.64 -3.01
CA LYS A 212 23.78 -14.29 -4.13
C LYS A 212 22.33 -14.11 -3.65
N LEU A 213 21.78 -12.91 -3.80
CA LEU A 213 20.35 -12.63 -3.70
C LEU A 213 19.65 -13.22 -4.94
N LYS A 214 18.74 -14.19 -4.76
CA LYS A 214 17.89 -14.71 -5.83
C LYS A 214 16.80 -13.67 -6.14
N LEU A 215 16.93 -13.01 -7.27
CA LEU A 215 15.93 -12.09 -7.81
C LEU A 215 14.72 -12.89 -8.34
N CYS A 216 13.53 -12.60 -7.82
CA CYS A 216 12.26 -13.18 -8.28
C CYS A 216 11.89 -12.60 -9.66
N LYS A 217 11.43 -13.44 -10.59
CA LYS A 217 11.26 -13.17 -12.03
C LYS A 217 10.01 -12.36 -12.42
N CYS A 218 9.54 -11.43 -11.60
CA CYS A 218 8.36 -10.61 -11.96
C CYS A 218 8.70 -9.22 -12.53
N PHE A 219 9.99 -8.84 -12.58
CA PHE A 219 10.44 -7.64 -13.28
C PHE A 219 11.27 -8.03 -14.49
N THR A 220 10.64 -8.34 -15.63
CA THR A 220 11.17 -8.16 -17.00
C THR A 220 10.29 -8.89 -18.02
N GLN A 221 9.18 -8.27 -18.44
CA GLN A 221 8.68 -8.50 -19.80
C GLN A 221 8.19 -7.18 -20.38
N GLY A 222 8.90 -6.69 -21.39
CA GLY A 222 8.56 -5.43 -22.05
C GLY A 222 9.63 -4.84 -22.96
N ARG A 223 10.50 -5.64 -23.61
CA ARG A 223 11.24 -5.16 -24.79
C ARG A 223 10.75 -5.92 -26.02
N LYS A 224 9.80 -5.33 -26.75
CA LYS A 224 9.48 -5.74 -28.12
C LYS A 224 10.70 -5.43 -28.99
N LYS A 225 11.27 -6.47 -29.62
CA LYS A 225 12.27 -6.31 -30.69
C LYS A 225 11.58 -5.74 -31.93
N LEU A 226 12.10 -4.66 -32.51
CA LEU A 226 11.73 -4.25 -33.86
C LEU A 226 12.27 -5.26 -34.89
N PRO A 227 11.57 -5.51 -36.00
CA PRO A 227 12.05 -6.36 -37.08
C PRO A 227 13.15 -5.67 -37.90
N PRO A 228 14.10 -6.42 -38.47
CA PRO A 228 15.16 -5.87 -39.31
C PRO A 228 14.62 -5.45 -40.69
N ARG A 229 15.24 -4.41 -41.26
CA ARG A 229 15.07 -4.00 -42.66
C ARG A 229 15.83 -4.91 -43.60
#